data_AF-A0A4V1YX03-F1
#
_entry.id   AF-A0A4V1YX03-F1
#
_cell.length_a   1.000
_cell.length_b   1.000
_cell.length_c   1.000
_cell.angle_alpha   90.00
_cell.angle_beta   90.00
_cell.angle_gamma   90.00
#
_symmetry.space_group_name_H-M   'P 1'
#
loop_
_entity.id
_entity.type
_entity.pdbx_description
1 polymer ?
#
loop_
_entity_poly.entity_id
_entity_poly.type
_entity_poly.pdbx_seq_one_letter_code
_entity_poly.pdbx_strand_id
1 'polypeptide(L)' 'MKEIRPACDPNGVYSVKRTCAELGISNKTLKKYRDNGYIQPLNPNNVSRPKYSGQSIIDCWNLLSTL' A
#
# COMPACT_ATOMS: atom_id res chain seq x y z
N MET A 1 -14.94 -11.29 7.25
CA MET A 1 -13.52 -11.40 6.84
C MET A 1 -12.68 -11.19 8.09
N LYS A 2 -11.68 -12.02 8.38
CA LYS A 2 -10.75 -11.66 9.47
C LYS A 2 -9.92 -10.48 8.97
N GLU A 3 -10.18 -9.32 9.54
CA GLU A 3 -9.42 -8.08 9.32
C GLU A 3 -8.04 -8.26 9.96
N ILE A 4 -7.18 -9.02 9.28
CA ILE A 4 -5.81 -9.25 9.72
C ILE A 4 -5.04 -8.00 9.34
N ARG A 5 -4.60 -7.23 10.34
CA ARG A 5 -3.65 -6.12 10.14
C ARG A 5 -2.51 -6.62 9.24
N PRO A 6 -2.13 -5.88 8.20
CA PRO A 6 -1.02 -6.28 7.35
C PRO A 6 0.21 -6.49 8.23
N ALA A 7 0.82 -7.67 8.15
CA ALA A 7 2.02 -8.04 8.91
C ALA A 7 3.27 -7.45 8.22
N CYS A 8 3.17 -6.18 7.82
CA CYS A 8 4.23 -5.44 7.18
C CYS A 8 5.20 -4.92 8.24
N ASP A 9 6.49 -5.07 7.99
CA ASP A 9 7.52 -4.36 8.73
C ASP A 9 7.45 -2.88 8.34
N PRO A 10 7.30 -1.93 9.30
CA PRO A 10 7.17 -0.51 9.01
C PRO A 10 8.32 0.06 8.14
N ASN A 11 9.53 -0.45 8.32
CA ASN A 11 10.75 -0.07 7.60
C ASN A 11 10.99 -0.94 6.36
N GLY A 12 10.23 -2.01 6.19
CA GLY A 12 10.27 -2.89 5.04
C GLY A 12 9.88 -2.17 3.75
N VAL A 13 10.51 -2.56 2.64
CA VAL A 13 10.22 -2.01 1.32
C VAL A 13 9.53 -3.05 0.46
N TYR A 14 8.33 -2.73 0.01
CA TYR A 14 7.42 -3.64 -0.67
C TYR A 14 7.20 -3.22 -2.13
N SER A 15 7.07 -4.23 -3.00
CA SER A 15 6.64 -4.02 -4.38
C SER A 15 5.11 -3.96 -4.46
N VAL A 16 4.59 -3.37 -5.54
CA VAL A 16 3.15 -3.37 -5.88
C VAL A 16 2.47 -4.73 -5.63
N LYS A 17 3.08 -5.83 -6.07
CA LYS A 17 2.50 -7.18 -5.91
C LYS A 17 2.30 -7.54 -4.44
N ARG A 18 3.29 -7.23 -3.59
CA ARG A 18 3.19 -7.45 -2.14
C ARG A 18 2.18 -6.51 -1.53
N THR A 19 2.26 -5.21 -1.81
CA THR A 19 1.31 -4.21 -1.31
C THR A 19 -0.15 -4.58 -1.59
N CYS A 20 -0.46 -5.03 -2.80
CA CYS A 20 -1.79 -5.52 -3.14
C CYS A 20 -2.23 -6.73 -2.30
N ALA A 21 -1.32 -7.67 -2.04
CA ALA A 21 -1.62 -8.85 -1.23
C ALA A 21 -1.87 -8.50 0.23
N GLU A 22 -1.07 -7.58 0.79
CA GLU A 22 -1.19 -7.12 2.18
C GLU A 22 -2.47 -6.31 2.41
N LEU A 23 -2.85 -5.47 1.44
CA LEU A 23 -4.10 -4.69 1.49
C LEU A 23 -5.32 -5.51 1.05
N GLY A 24 -5.13 -6.69 0.47
CA GLY A 24 -6.23 -7.49 -0.09
C GLY A 24 -6.92 -6.84 -1.30
N ILE A 25 -6.23 -5.98 -2.04
CA ILE A 25 -6.82 -5.20 -3.15
C ILE A 25 -6.21 -5.56 -4.52
N SER A 26 -6.93 -5.21 -5.58
CA SER A 26 -6.41 -5.31 -6.95
C SER A 26 -5.40 -4.20 -7.26
N ASN A 27 -4.53 -4.44 -8.26
CA ASN A 27 -3.61 -3.42 -8.76
C ASN A 27 -4.34 -2.15 -9.25
N LYS A 28 -5.51 -2.32 -9.87
CA LYS A 28 -6.35 -1.19 -10.32
C LYS A 28 -6.78 -0.31 -9.15
N THR A 29 -7.15 -0.93 -8.02
CA THR A 29 -7.51 -0.22 -6.79
C THR A 29 -6.30 0.48 -6.19
N LEU A 30 -5.15 -0.19 -6.10
CA LEU A 30 -3.92 0.43 -5.61
C LEU A 30 -3.51 1.66 -6.45
N LYS A 31 -3.69 1.59 -7.77
CA LYS A 31 -3.43 2.74 -8.66
C LYS A 31 -4.34 3.92 -8.34
N LYS A 32 -5.64 3.68 -8.09
CA LYS A 32 -6.57 4.73 -7.63
C LYS A 32 -6.15 5.31 -6.29
N TYR A 33 -5.70 4.47 -5.35
CA TYR A 33 -5.25 4.94 -4.04
C TYR A 33 -4.02 5.83 -4.14
N ARG A 34 -3.09 5.50 -5.02
CA ARG A 34 -1.95 6.36 -5.34
C ARG A 34 -2.40 7.71 -5.93
N ASP A 35 -3.33 7.67 -6.88
CA ASP A 35 -3.84 8.87 -7.57
C ASP A 35 -4.58 9.80 -6.60
N ASN A 36 -5.36 9.23 -5.69
CA ASN A 36 -6.07 9.94 -4.62
C ASN A 36 -5.15 10.35 -3.45
N GLY A 37 -3.87 9.96 -3.46
CA GLY A 37 -2.91 10.29 -2.39
C GLY A 37 -3.02 9.47 -1.10
N TYR A 38 -3.82 8.39 -1.07
CA TYR A 38 -3.91 7.50 0.11
C TYR A 38 -2.64 6.70 0.38
N ILE A 39 -1.80 6.49 -0.65
CA ILE A 39 -0.53 5.80 -0.49
C ILE A 39 0.53 6.39 -1.43
N GLN A 40 1.69 6.73 -0.87
CA GLN A 40 2.78 7.34 -1.61
C GLN A 40 3.94 6.36 -1.82
N PRO A 41 4.50 6.28 -3.05
CA PRO A 41 5.69 5.48 -3.28
C PRO A 41 6.93 6.16 -2.70
N LEU A 42 7.84 5.37 -2.14
CA LEU A 42 9.16 5.81 -1.65
C LEU A 42 10.07 6.32 -2.78
N ASN A 43 9.79 5.91 -4.02
CA ASN A 43 10.54 6.28 -5.22
C ASN A 43 9.64 7.07 -6.19
N PRO A 44 9.31 8.34 -5.89
CA PRO A 44 8.41 9.14 -6.73
C PRO A 44 8.94 9.29 -8.16
N ASN A 45 10.26 9.29 -8.36
CA ASN A 45 10.91 9.41 -9.66
C ASN A 45 10.79 8.14 -10.54
N ASN A 46 10.44 6.97 -9.97
CA ASN A 46 10.30 5.73 -10.73
C ASN A 46 8.83 5.27 -10.75
N VAL A 47 8.08 5.86 -11.68
CA VAL A 47 6.65 5.62 -11.85
C VAL A 47 6.35 4.20 -12.32
N SER A 48 7.26 3.58 -13.09
CA SER A 48 7.08 2.24 -13.66
C SER A 48 7.24 1.12 -12.63
N ARG A 49 8.06 1.33 -11.59
CA ARG A 49 8.30 0.32 -10.54
C ARG A 49 8.22 0.94 -9.15
N PRO A 50 7.02 1.39 -8.72
CA PRO A 50 6.86 2.03 -7.43
C PRO A 50 7.11 1.02 -6.30
N LYS A 51 7.74 1.51 -5.24
CA LYS A 51 8.00 0.80 -3.99
C LYS A 51 7.33 1.53 -2.85
N TYR A 52 6.81 0.80 -1.89
CA TYR A 52 6.08 1.33 -0.74
C TYR A 52 6.76 0.89 0.54
N SER A 53 6.82 1.76 1.55
CA SER A 53 7.20 1.34 2.90
C SER A 53 6.07 0.53 3.51
N GLY A 54 6.39 -0.37 4.44
CA GLY A 54 5.36 -1.03 5.23
C GLY A 54 4.52 -0.04 6.03
N GLN A 55 5.13 1.06 6.49
CA GLN A 55 4.39 2.13 7.16
C GLN A 55 3.29 2.71 6.26
N SER A 56 3.60 3.07 5.01
CA SER A 56 2.58 3.60 4.08
C SER A 56 1.49 2.58 3.75
N ILE A 57 1.79 1.27 3.80
CA ILE A 57 0.79 0.21 3.63
C ILE A 57 -0.12 0.14 4.85
N ILE A 58 0.44 0.18 6.06
CA ILE A 58 -0.30 0.17 7.33
C ILE A 58 -1.19 1.41 7.44
N ASP A 59 -0.65 2.59 7.13
CA ASP A 59 -1.41 3.86 7.14
C ASP A 59 -2.57 3.83 6.15
N CYS A 60 -2.31 3.33 4.93
CA CYS A 60 -3.35 3.14 3.92
C CYS A 60 -4.43 2.15 4.42
N TRP A 61 -4.04 1.04 5.03
CA TRP A 61 -4.98 0.07 5.59
C TRP A 61 -5.83 0.68 6.73
N ASN A 62 -5.23 1.43 7.65
CA ASN A 62 -5.94 2.11 8.74
C ASN A 62 -6.95 3.14 8.20
N LEU A 63 -6.56 3.92 7.19
CA LEU A 63 -7.44 4.88 6.50
C LEU A 63 -8.66 4.17 5.89
N LEU A 64 -8.43 3.04 5.21
CA LEU A 64 -9.49 2.25 4.59
C LEU A 64 -10.38 1.54 5.61
N SER A 65 -9.83 1.15 6.76
CA SER A 65 -10.59 0.55 7.86
C SER A 65 -11.44 1.57 8.62
N THR A 66 -11.13 2.87 8.49
CA THR A 66 -11.85 3.97 9.14
C THR A 66 -12.94 4.57 8.25
N LEU A 67 -12.94 4.24 6.95
CA LEU A 67 -13.95 4.64 5.96
C LEU A 67 -15.09 3.63 5.88
#